data_AF-A0A0C3P2Z6-F1
#
_entry.id   AF-A0A0C3P2Z6-F1
#
_cell.length_a   1.000
_cell.length_b   1.000
_cell.length_c   1.000
_cell.angle_alpha   90.00
_cell.angle_beta   90.00
_cell.angle_gamma   90.00
#
_symmetry.space_group_name_H-M   'P 1'
#
loop_
_entity.id
_entity.type
_entity.pdbx_description
1 polymer ?
#
loop_
_entity_poly.entity_id
_entity_poly.type
_entity_poly.pdbx_seq_one_letter_code
_entity_poly.pdbx_strand_id
1 'polypeptide(L)'
;MATSSDGSPCEQILVKLIAVVKHTQISGSNLTPQTTQALLQATNDYKNTLLQAKKYAATLPGGELNAEEQEELIVMLERLRDHKKQQLTELSERLSSMVHSEKMEVDSTASTPS
;
A
#
# COMPACT_ATOMS: atom_id res chain seq x y z
N MET A 1 -14.56 -18.81 -22.71
CA MET A 1 -14.33 -18.17 -21.39
C MET A 1 -13.41 -16.99 -21.63
N ALA A 2 -13.96 -15.78 -21.61
CA ALA A 2 -13.20 -14.55 -21.81
C ALA A 2 -12.38 -14.28 -20.55
N THR A 3 -11.06 -14.19 -20.68
CA THR A 3 -10.20 -13.68 -19.61
C THR A 3 -10.51 -12.19 -19.46
N SER A 4 -11.21 -11.83 -18.39
CA SER A 4 -11.49 -10.44 -18.03
C SER A 4 -10.19 -9.64 -18.07
N SER A 5 -10.09 -8.71 -19.02
CA SER A 5 -8.93 -7.85 -19.24
C SER A 5 -8.86 -6.68 -18.25
N ASP A 6 -9.55 -6.78 -17.11
CA ASP A 6 -9.67 -5.71 -16.11
C ASP A 6 -8.66 -5.89 -14.96
N GLY A 7 -7.45 -6.34 -15.29
CA GLY A 7 -6.31 -6.25 -14.37
C GLY A 7 -5.91 -4.78 -14.18
N SER A 8 -5.30 -4.46 -13.03
CA SER A 8 -4.82 -3.10 -12.75
C SER A 8 -3.95 -2.58 -13.91
N PRO A 9 -3.88 -1.26 -14.16
CA PRO A 9 -3.04 -0.72 -15.23
C PRO A 9 -1.58 -1.20 -15.16
N CYS A 10 -1.09 -1.51 -13.96
CA CYS A 10 0.23 -2.11 -13.70
C CYS A 10 0.35 -3.54 -14.27
N GLU A 11 -0.65 -4.40 -14.07
CA GLU A 11 -0.68 -5.77 -14.59
C GLU A 11 -0.70 -5.81 -16.12
N GLN A 12 -1.31 -4.80 -16.75
CA GLN A 12 -1.43 -4.71 -18.21
C GLN A 12 -0.13 -4.27 -18.92
N ILE A 13 0.86 -3.73 -18.20
CA ILE A 13 2.13 -3.24 -18.77
C ILE A 13 2.84 -4.36 -19.53
N LEU A 14 3.02 -5.53 -18.89
CA LEU A 14 3.74 -6.65 -19.48
C LEU A 14 2.99 -7.22 -20.70
N VAL A 15 1.67 -7.34 -20.61
CA VAL A 15 0.82 -7.85 -21.71
C VAL A 15 0.97 -6.97 -22.95
N LYS A 16 0.93 -5.65 -22.78
CA LYS A 16 1.06 -4.69 -23.89
C LYS A 16 2.48 -4.59 -24.42
N LEU A 17 3.50 -4.74 -23.57
CA LEU A 17 4.89 -4.82 -24.01
C LEU A 17 5.12 -6.06 -24.89
N ILE A 18 4.58 -7.22 -24.49
CA ILE A 18 4.64 -8.45 -25.28
C ILE A 18 3.99 -8.23 -26.66
N ALA A 19 2.87 -7.50 -26.74
CA ALA A 19 2.24 -7.18 -28.00
C ALA A 19 3.15 -6.34 -28.91
N VAL A 20 3.83 -5.31 -28.38
CA VAL A 20 4.81 -4.52 -29.13
C VAL A 20 5.94 -5.42 -29.65
N VAL A 21 6.53 -6.25 -28.80
CA VAL A 21 7.62 -7.16 -29.20
C VAL A 21 7.17 -8.11 -30.31
N LYS A 22 5.97 -8.69 -30.21
CA LYS A 22 5.42 -9.55 -31.29
C LYS A 22 5.29 -8.81 -32.61
N HIS A 23 4.79 -7.57 -32.61
CA HIS A 23 4.68 -6.78 -33.82
C HIS A 23 6.06 -6.40 -34.40
N THR A 24 7.06 -6.11 -33.57
CA THR A 24 8.42 -5.84 -34.04
C THR A 24 9.03 -7.04 -34.77
N GLN A 25 8.87 -8.26 -34.22
CA GLN A 25 9.36 -9.49 -34.83
C GLN A 25 8.72 -9.77 -36.19
N ILE A 26 7.41 -9.53 -36.33
CA ILE A 26 6.68 -9.69 -37.59
C ILE A 26 7.16 -8.65 -38.61
N SER A 27 7.29 -7.38 -38.21
CA SER A 27 7.70 -6.29 -39.10
C SER A 27 9.14 -6.43 -39.63
N GLY A 28 10.05 -7.07 -38.88
CA GLY A 28 11.41 -7.36 -39.34
C GLY A 28 11.48 -8.43 -40.44
N SER A 29 10.43 -9.24 -40.60
CA SER A 29 10.36 -10.31 -41.60
C SER A 29 9.65 -9.89 -42.90
N ASN A 30 8.69 -8.96 -42.84
CA ASN A 30 7.96 -8.42 -43.99
C ASN A 30 7.38 -7.04 -43.66
N LEU A 31 7.97 -5.97 -44.21
CA LEU A 31 7.52 -4.59 -44.03
C LEU A 31 6.32 -4.30 -44.93
N THR A 32 5.12 -4.50 -44.40
CA THR A 32 3.87 -4.03 -45.04
C THR A 32 3.33 -2.79 -44.30
N PRO A 33 2.61 -1.88 -44.98
CA PRO A 33 1.97 -0.74 -44.32
C PRO A 33 1.07 -1.14 -43.14
N GLN A 34 0.40 -2.29 -43.26
CA GLN A 34 -0.45 -2.85 -42.21
C GLN A 34 0.35 -3.28 -40.98
N THR A 35 1.52 -3.91 -41.17
CA THR A 35 2.40 -4.29 -40.05
C THR A 35 2.97 -3.08 -39.32
N THR A 36 3.32 -2.02 -40.07
CA THR A 36 3.78 -0.75 -39.48
C THR A 36 2.67 -0.07 -38.68
N GLN A 37 1.45 -0.04 -39.19
CA GLN A 37 0.30 0.52 -38.48
C GLN A 37 -0.02 -0.26 -37.20
N ALA A 38 0.01 -1.59 -37.25
CA ALA A 38 -0.22 -2.43 -36.08
C ALA A 38 0.84 -2.22 -34.99
N LEU A 39 2.11 -2.06 -35.38
CA LEU A 39 3.19 -1.75 -34.44
C LEU A 39 3.01 -0.37 -33.80
N LEU A 40 2.67 0.66 -34.58
CA LEU A 40 2.40 2.00 -34.06
C LEU A 40 1.23 1.99 -33.07
N GLN A 41 0.15 1.27 -33.40
CA GLN A 41 -1.00 1.13 -32.51
C GLN A 41 -0.61 0.44 -31.20
N ALA A 42 0.08 -0.71 -31.26
CA ALA A 42 0.53 -1.42 -30.08
C ALA A 42 1.47 -0.56 -29.20
N THR A 43 2.33 0.24 -29.83
CA THR A 43 3.25 1.15 -29.12
C THR A 43 2.50 2.28 -28.41
N ASN A 44 1.51 2.87 -29.07
CA ASN A 44 0.66 3.88 -28.45
C ASN A 44 -0.15 3.30 -27.30
N ASP A 45 -0.71 2.11 -27.47
CA ASP A 45 -1.48 1.44 -26.42
C ASP A 45 -0.60 1.10 -25.21
N TYR A 46 0.63 0.64 -25.42
CA TYR A 46 1.61 0.43 -24.34
C TYR A 46 1.94 1.73 -23.61
N LYS A 47 2.22 2.81 -24.35
CA LYS A 47 2.53 4.12 -23.77
C LYS A 47 1.36 4.66 -22.94
N ASN A 48 0.14 4.52 -23.44
CA ASN A 48 -1.07 4.94 -22.73
C ASN A 48 -1.25 4.17 -21.43
N THR A 49 -1.07 2.85 -21.45
CA THR A 49 -1.15 2.02 -20.24
C THR A 49 -0.05 2.36 -19.24
N LEU A 50 1.18 2.62 -19.69
CA LEU A 50 2.26 3.03 -18.80
C LEU A 50 1.96 4.37 -18.12
N LEU A 51 1.36 5.32 -18.85
CA LEU A 51 0.93 6.60 -18.29
C LEU A 51 -0.22 6.42 -17.27
N GLN A 52 -1.18 5.54 -17.56
CA GLN A 52 -2.25 5.21 -16.62
C GLN A 52 -1.71 4.52 -15.37
N ALA A 53 -0.78 3.58 -15.51
CA ALA A 53 -0.14 2.89 -14.39
C ALA A 53 0.67 3.85 -13.51
N LYS A 54 1.40 4.79 -14.12
CA LYS A 54 2.12 5.82 -13.37
C LYS A 54 1.17 6.72 -12.58
N LYS A 55 0.06 7.15 -13.20
CA LYS A 55 -0.97 7.94 -12.51
C LYS A 55 -1.61 7.16 -11.38
N TYR A 56 -1.95 5.90 -11.63
CA TYR A 56 -2.53 5.00 -10.64
C TYR A 56 -1.59 4.81 -9.44
N ALA A 57 -0.32 4.50 -9.69
CA ALA A 57 0.69 4.36 -8.64
C ALA A 57 0.83 5.63 -7.80
N ALA A 58 0.86 6.82 -8.43
CA ALA A 58 0.93 8.09 -7.71
C ALA A 58 -0.33 8.44 -6.90
N THR A 59 -1.47 7.80 -7.17
CA THR A 59 -2.71 7.97 -6.37
C THR A 59 -2.82 6.98 -5.22
N LEU A 60 -1.95 5.96 -5.15
CA LEU A 60 -1.93 5.04 -4.02
C LEU A 60 -1.35 5.75 -2.79
N PRO A 61 -1.81 5.41 -1.56
CA PRO A 61 -1.22 5.95 -0.35
C PRO A 61 0.29 5.63 -0.28
N GLY A 62 1.12 6.67 -0.14
CA GLY A 62 2.58 6.54 -0.16
C GLY A 62 3.16 6.35 -1.56
N GLY A 63 2.38 6.47 -2.62
CA GLY A 63 2.83 6.35 -4.01
C GLY A 63 3.71 7.51 -4.50
N GLU A 64 3.75 8.60 -3.73
CA GLU A 64 4.69 9.71 -3.85
C GLU A 64 6.09 9.38 -3.28
N LEU A 65 6.17 8.36 -2.45
CA LEU A 65 7.39 7.94 -1.76
C LEU A 65 8.08 6.83 -2.53
N ASN A 66 9.40 6.84 -2.51
CA ASN A 66 10.19 5.71 -2.94
C ASN A 66 10.19 4.60 -1.87
N ALA A 67 10.67 3.41 -2.22
CA ALA A 67 10.63 2.25 -1.32
C ALA A 67 11.46 2.44 -0.03
N GLU A 68 12.55 3.20 -0.10
CA GLU A 68 13.39 3.50 1.07
C GLU A 68 12.68 4.47 2.02
N GLU A 69 12.07 5.53 1.48
CA GLU A 69 11.23 6.46 2.24
C GLU A 69 10.02 5.76 2.89
N GLN A 70 9.40 4.81 2.19
CA GLN A 70 8.31 4.01 2.75
C GLN A 70 8.80 3.15 3.93
N GLU A 71 9.98 2.52 3.82
CA GLU A 71 10.56 1.71 4.89
C GLU A 71 10.89 2.57 6.12
N GLU A 72 11.48 3.74 5.92
CA GLU A 72 11.76 4.69 7.01
C GLU A 72 10.49 5.14 7.73
N LEU A 73 9.43 5.45 6.97
CA LEU A 73 8.14 5.80 7.56
C LEU A 73 7.53 4.65 8.33
N ILE A 74 7.61 3.41 7.82
CA ILE A 74 7.14 2.23 8.54
C ILE A 74 7.86 2.14 9.89
N VAL A 75 9.20 2.17 9.90
CA VAL A 75 9.99 2.10 11.13
C VAL A 75 9.60 3.22 12.12
N MET A 76 9.41 4.44 11.64
CA MET A 76 8.98 5.56 12.48
C MET A 76 7.58 5.34 13.07
N LEU A 77 6.63 4.89 12.25
CA LEU A 77 5.24 4.63 12.67
C LEU A 77 5.15 3.48 13.67
N GLU A 78 5.97 2.45 13.51
CA GLU A 78 6.06 1.34 14.46
C GLU A 78 6.58 1.79 15.82
N ARG A 79 7.65 2.59 15.84
CA ARG A 79 8.17 3.19 17.08
C ARG A 79 7.12 4.05 17.78
N LEU A 80 6.37 4.84 17.01
CA LEU A 80 5.31 5.68 17.57
C LEU A 80 4.17 4.84 18.16
N ARG A 81 3.73 3.79 17.45
CA ARG A 81 2.74 2.83 17.92
C ARG A 81 3.18 2.19 19.25
N ASP A 82 4.41 1.73 19.32
CA ASP A 82 4.91 1.00 20.49
C ASP A 82 5.06 1.92 21.70
N HIS A 83 5.55 3.15 21.48
CA HIS A 83 5.58 4.18 22.52
C HIS A 83 4.16 4.52 23.01
N LYS A 84 3.17 4.66 22.12
CA LYS A 84 1.79 4.94 22.51
C LYS A 84 1.16 3.80 23.31
N LYS A 85 1.46 2.55 22.96
CA LYS A 85 1.04 1.38 23.74
C LYS A 85 1.62 1.41 25.14
N GLN A 86 2.92 1.71 25.27
CA GLN A 86 3.57 1.83 26.58
C GLN A 86 2.92 2.93 27.43
N GLN A 87 2.70 4.13 26.88
CA GLN A 87 2.01 5.22 27.57
C GLN A 87 0.62 4.82 28.07
N LEU A 88 -0.11 4.06 27.25
CA LEU A 88 -1.45 3.58 27.62
C LEU A 88 -1.39 2.55 28.74
N THR A 89 -0.43 1.62 28.70
CA THR A 89 -0.20 0.65 29.78
C THR A 89 0.12 1.35 31.09
N GLU A 90 1.08 2.28 31.08
CA GLU A 90 1.47 3.06 32.28
C GLU A 90 0.28 3.85 32.86
N LEU A 91 -0.54 4.46 31.99
CA LEU A 91 -1.73 5.18 32.41
C LEU A 91 -2.79 4.24 33.00
N SER A 92 -3.00 3.08 32.38
CA SER A 92 -3.95 2.07 32.86
C SER A 92 -3.53 1.49 34.21
N GLU A 93 -2.24 1.24 34.42
CA GLU A 93 -1.68 0.78 35.68
C GLU A 93 -1.83 1.84 36.77
N ARG A 94 -1.56 3.12 36.45
CA ARG A 94 -1.73 4.24 37.39
C ARG A 94 -3.18 4.45 37.78
N LEU A 95 -4.12 4.32 36.83
CA LEU A 95 -5.55 4.41 37.13
C LEU A 95 -5.99 3.23 38.02
N SER A 96 -5.50 2.03 37.72
CA SER A 96 -5.81 0.83 38.50
C SER A 96 -5.30 0.92 39.94
N SER A 97 -4.12 1.51 40.16
CA SER A 97 -3.57 1.72 41.51
C SER A 97 -4.31 2.81 42.29
N MET A 98 -4.73 3.90 41.64
CA MET A 98 -5.61 4.91 42.27
C MET A 98 -6.93 4.30 42.74
N VAL A 99 -7.59 3.52 41.88
CA VAL A 99 -8.85 2.83 42.23
C VAL A 99 -8.67 1.81 43.36
N HIS A 100 -7.53 1.09 43.41
CA HIS A 100 -7.23 0.20 44.54
C HIS A 100 -6.96 0.95 45.84
N SER A 101 -6.27 2.10 45.79
CA SER A 101 -6.00 2.93 46.96
C SER A 101 -7.30 3.47 47.55
N GLU A 102 -8.22 3.97 46.72
CA GLU A 102 -9.54 4.43 47.17
C GLU A 102 -10.36 3.29 47.78
N LYS A 103 -10.35 2.08 47.19
CA LYS A 103 -11.09 0.92 47.73
C LYS A 103 -10.54 0.42 49.06
N MET A 104 -9.24 0.58 49.32
CA MET A 104 -8.59 0.15 50.56
C MET A 104 -8.84 1.12 51.73
N GLU A 105 -9.03 2.42 51.44
CA GLU A 105 -9.37 3.43 52.45
C GLU A 105 -10.82 3.31 52.94
N VAL A 106 -11.78 2.93 52.08
CA VAL A 106 -13.16 2.68 52.53
C VAL A 106 -13.30 1.43 53.41
N ASP A 107 -12.50 0.39 53.18
CA ASP A 107 -12.56 -0.85 53.98
C ASP A 107 -11.89 -0.67 55.37
N SER A 108 -10.95 0.27 55.48
CA SER A 108 -10.24 0.56 56.74
C SER A 108 -11.05 1.43 57.72
N THR A 109 -12.10 2.12 57.25
CA THR A 109 -12.98 2.96 58.08
C THR A 109 -14.24 2.24 58.55
N ALA A 110 -14.50 1.00 58.09
CA ALA A 110 -15.65 0.20 58.46
C ALA A 110 -15.42 -0.77 59.65
N SER A 111 -14.20 -0.82 60.21
CA SER A 111 -13.87 -1.68 61.36
C SER A 111 -13.71 -0.88 62.66
N THR A 112 -14.80 -0.32 63.17
CA THR A 112 -14.93 -0.03 64.61
C THR A 112 -15.65 -1.22 65.27
N PRO A 113 -14.99 -1.98 66.18
CA PRO A 113 -15.64 -3.09 66.87
C PRO A 113 -16.62 -2.56 67.93
N SER A 114 -17.67 -3.35 68.17
CA SER A 114 -18.66 -3.19 69.25
C SER A 114 -18.09 -3.54 70.62
#